data_AF-M6FEH8-F1
#
_entry.id   AF-M6FEH8-F1
#
_cell.length_a   1.000
_cell.length_b   1.000
_cell.length_c   1.000
_cell.angle_alpha   90.00
_cell.angle_beta   90.00
_cell.angle_gamma   90.00
#
_symmetry.space_group_name_H-M   'P 1'
#
loop_
_entity.id
_entity.type
_entity.pdbx_description
1 polymer ?
#
loop_
_entity_poly.entity_id
_entity_poly.type
_entity_poly.pdbx_seq_one_letter_code
_entity_poly.pdbx_strand_id
1 'polypeptide(L)'
;MKENHNILNLPQDLVDDLSSGRRIETEQGWFDLASIKEVHFNSVEIGPFTSEEKGQYYTNSVGLIKDSEAYGECTEILVWLPRLQLYGTWDHSHDELHIFPNTTWTDIKSNLASYIEAQWGRYEGSKEIEFLTLESADDYPSAFDFIPYVLDQTVEALPDEKLCEFLNQYETSILRHCHVSGLDNAYFALANVYFRLGAKNPDQEKIWKEKCVQILSYHSENTFHYRREGAEICVWASADLGLQVFQDLLDEDQEQQPEYFGGAILSAFLIYFPDRWESILEISKISKYTKAVYRSLETAKRWALTVTDALATKLKQNKNAMETISILVDKIGEIILAAPPGVYSEEEIHTIRHKKVFDRLAKGWDHLKKKEYTKTEELLRSIFSDYAEDAEALFLDARLHWLKTESPEEGIKRAEKNLLAAAKGDLPGRGRLHNLIGCALDEIGKLEEAIPAFRKAEELCPEDCIYPAKLAEIFWKLGDARQAARYAKKAKSMGDRSEIVEEIFQSTQRGKKSD
;
A
#
# COMPACT_ATOMS: atom_id res chain seq x y z
N MET A 1 26.42 -25.07 7.01
CA MET A 1 26.79 -25.14 8.45
C MET A 1 28.07 -25.96 8.73
N LYS A 2 29.09 -25.87 7.86
CA LYS A 2 30.48 -26.31 8.13
C LYS A 2 31.42 -25.58 7.15
N GLU A 3 31.57 -24.27 7.31
CA GLU A 3 32.58 -23.52 6.54
C GLU A 3 32.98 -22.16 7.14
N ASN A 4 32.97 -21.98 8.48
CA ASN A 4 33.27 -20.66 9.09
C ASN A 4 34.42 -20.67 10.12
N HIS A 5 35.43 -21.54 10.00
CA HIS A 5 36.62 -21.44 10.88
C HIS A 5 37.63 -20.37 10.43
N ASN A 6 37.25 -19.46 9.52
CA ASN A 6 38.14 -18.42 8.97
C ASN A 6 37.50 -17.01 8.88
N ILE A 7 36.27 -16.79 9.37
CA ILE A 7 35.45 -15.68 8.84
C ILE A 7 35.57 -14.33 9.55
N LEU A 8 36.10 -14.20 10.77
CA LEU A 8 36.30 -12.84 11.37
C LEU A 8 37.61 -12.66 12.15
N ASN A 9 38.65 -13.47 11.83
CA ASN A 9 39.99 -13.22 12.36
C ASN A 9 40.01 -13.03 13.89
N LEU A 10 39.25 -13.84 14.63
CA LEU A 10 39.19 -13.75 16.10
C LEU A 10 40.58 -14.07 16.67
N PRO A 11 41.10 -13.26 17.62
CA PRO A 11 42.36 -13.56 18.29
C PRO A 11 42.31 -14.92 19.00
N GLN A 12 43.39 -15.70 18.92
CA GLN A 12 43.41 -17.06 19.47
C GLN A 12 43.21 -17.08 21.00
N ASP A 13 43.75 -16.08 21.70
CA ASP A 13 43.59 -15.90 23.14
C ASP A 13 42.14 -15.61 23.54
N LEU A 14 41.38 -14.90 22.69
CA LEU A 14 39.93 -14.74 22.83
C LEU A 14 39.20 -16.08 22.65
N VAL A 15 39.50 -16.81 21.57
CA VAL A 15 38.84 -18.09 21.27
C VAL A 15 39.04 -19.11 22.38
N ASP A 16 40.26 -19.21 22.93
CA ASP A 16 40.58 -20.14 24.01
C ASP A 16 39.77 -19.83 25.29
N ASP A 17 39.57 -18.55 25.59
CA ASP A 17 38.84 -18.10 26.78
C ASP A 17 37.32 -18.21 26.65
N LEU A 18 36.76 -17.95 25.45
CA LEU A 18 35.32 -18.04 25.20
C LEU A 18 34.81 -19.49 25.04
N SER A 19 35.61 -20.49 25.39
CA SER A 19 35.19 -21.89 25.43
C SER A 19 34.03 -22.16 26.42
N SER A 20 33.86 -21.30 27.42
CA SER A 20 32.69 -21.25 28.31
C SER A 20 32.28 -19.80 28.58
N GLY A 21 30.99 -19.47 28.40
CA GLY A 21 30.45 -18.17 28.80
C GLY A 21 30.46 -17.99 30.32
N ARG A 22 30.44 -16.74 30.79
CA ARG A 22 30.46 -16.41 32.22
C ARG A 22 29.78 -15.08 32.51
N ARG A 23 29.22 -14.95 33.71
CA ARG A 23 28.65 -13.71 34.22
C ARG A 23 29.73 -12.81 34.81
N ILE A 24 29.63 -11.52 34.54
CA ILE A 24 30.50 -10.45 35.01
C ILE A 24 29.62 -9.45 35.77
N GLU A 25 30.00 -9.14 37.00
CA GLU A 25 29.31 -8.13 37.82
C GLU A 25 30.03 -6.78 37.67
N THR A 26 29.27 -5.72 37.45
CA THR A 26 29.75 -4.34 37.27
C THR A 26 28.91 -3.36 38.11
N GLU A 27 29.24 -2.07 38.11
CA GLU A 27 28.40 -1.04 38.75
C GLU A 27 27.08 -0.81 37.99
N GLN A 28 27.06 -1.07 36.68
CA GLN A 28 25.86 -1.01 35.82
C GLN A 28 24.98 -2.28 35.86
N GLY A 29 25.31 -3.25 36.73
CA GLY A 29 24.61 -4.54 36.83
C GLY A 29 25.42 -5.70 36.26
N TRP A 30 24.77 -6.85 36.05
CA TRP A 30 25.42 -8.04 35.50
C TRP A 30 25.41 -8.07 33.96
N PHE A 31 26.49 -8.61 33.39
CA PHE A 31 26.69 -8.84 31.96
C PHE A 31 27.14 -10.28 31.73
N ASP A 32 26.50 -10.99 30.81
CA ASP A 32 26.90 -12.33 30.41
C ASP A 32 27.82 -12.27 29.20
N LEU A 33 29.07 -12.70 29.39
CA LEU A 33 30.04 -12.86 28.31
C LEU A 33 29.63 -14.07 27.44
N ALA A 34 29.50 -13.84 26.14
CA ALA A 34 29.10 -14.85 25.17
C ALA A 34 30.15 -15.99 25.10
N SER A 35 29.70 -17.24 25.03
CA SER A 35 30.60 -18.32 24.59
C SER A 35 30.88 -18.19 23.09
N ILE A 36 31.88 -18.92 22.59
CA ILE A 36 32.23 -18.92 21.16
C ILE A 36 31.08 -19.35 20.23
N LYS A 37 30.07 -20.06 20.77
CA LYS A 37 28.86 -20.46 20.02
C LYS A 37 27.74 -19.42 20.07
N GLU A 38 27.89 -18.44 20.96
CA GLU A 38 26.91 -17.40 21.26
C GLU A 38 27.42 -16.01 20.86
N VAL A 39 28.64 -15.86 20.33
CA VAL A 39 29.10 -14.56 19.82
C VAL A 39 28.21 -14.10 18.67
N HIS A 40 27.85 -12.82 18.70
CA HIS A 40 26.96 -12.23 17.70
C HIS A 40 27.78 -11.51 16.64
N PHE A 41 27.51 -11.83 15.38
CA PHE A 41 28.15 -11.17 14.25
C PHE A 41 27.23 -10.06 13.75
N ASN A 42 27.70 -8.82 13.83
CA ASN A 42 26.90 -7.67 13.47
C ASN A 42 27.75 -6.59 12.77
N SER A 43 27.20 -5.39 12.70
CA SER A 43 27.86 -4.19 12.24
C SER A 43 27.60 -3.08 13.25
N VAL A 44 28.61 -2.26 13.50
CA VAL A 44 28.44 -1.02 14.26
C VAL A 44 28.18 0.12 13.28
N GLU A 45 27.17 0.92 13.60
CA GLU A 45 26.82 2.14 12.88
C GLU A 45 27.55 3.30 13.53
N ILE A 46 28.30 4.03 12.72
CA ILE A 46 29.12 5.14 13.17
C ILE A 46 28.61 6.39 12.48
N GLY A 47 28.35 7.41 13.29
CA GLY A 47 27.86 8.69 12.81
C GLY A 47 28.77 9.28 11.73
N PRO A 48 28.23 10.19 10.89
CA PRO A 48 29.10 10.97 10.03
C PRO A 48 30.12 11.71 10.89
N PHE A 49 31.40 11.65 10.53
CA PHE A 49 32.45 12.34 11.26
C PHE A 49 32.32 13.86 11.11
N THR A 50 31.66 14.33 10.06
CA THR A 50 31.39 15.75 9.83
C THR A 50 29.93 16.01 9.45
N SER A 51 29.41 17.19 9.79
CA SER A 51 28.04 17.59 9.42
C SER A 51 27.79 17.74 7.91
N GLU A 52 28.84 17.71 7.08
CA GLU A 52 28.74 17.82 5.62
C GLU A 52 28.48 16.47 4.94
N GLU A 53 28.81 15.37 5.63
CA GLU A 53 28.65 14.01 5.11
C GLU A 53 27.18 13.60 5.10
N LYS A 54 26.75 13.06 3.95
CA LYS A 54 25.36 12.62 3.71
C LYS A 54 25.24 11.10 3.72
N GLY A 55 25.80 10.47 4.73
CA GLY A 55 25.75 9.03 4.95
C GLY A 55 26.32 8.67 6.31
N GLN A 56 26.48 7.38 6.52
CA GLN A 56 27.04 6.80 7.74
C GLN A 56 28.15 5.84 7.42
N TYR A 57 29.01 5.61 8.40
CA TYR A 57 30.07 4.64 8.33
C TYR A 57 29.66 3.36 9.04
N TYR A 58 30.04 2.24 8.46
CA TYR A 58 29.78 0.93 9.04
C TYR A 58 31.07 0.10 9.05
N THR A 59 31.23 -0.71 10.10
CA THR A 59 32.23 -1.78 10.12
C THR A 59 31.64 -3.02 10.77
N ASN A 60 32.09 -4.20 10.36
CA ASN A 60 31.68 -5.43 11.02
C ASN A 60 32.21 -5.46 12.45
N SER A 61 31.43 -6.08 13.33
CA SER A 61 31.75 -6.30 14.72
C SER A 61 31.43 -7.74 15.12
N VAL A 62 32.12 -8.21 16.15
CA VAL A 62 31.76 -9.41 16.90
C VAL A 62 31.40 -8.96 18.29
N GLY A 63 30.11 -8.98 18.61
CA GLY A 63 29.59 -8.73 19.95
C GLY A 63 30.01 -9.84 20.90
N LEU A 64 30.66 -9.44 21.99
CA LEU A 64 31.20 -10.36 23.01
C LEU A 64 30.27 -10.48 24.22
N ILE A 65 29.28 -9.59 24.34
CA ILE A 65 28.23 -9.69 25.36
C ILE A 65 27.03 -10.41 24.75
N LYS A 66 26.43 -11.32 25.52
CA LYS A 66 25.22 -12.05 25.13
C LYS A 66 23.97 -11.34 25.63
N ASP A 67 23.96 -11.00 26.91
CA ASP A 67 22.81 -10.44 27.60
C ASP A 67 23.28 -9.60 28.80
N SER A 68 22.43 -8.70 29.27
CA SER A 68 22.73 -7.80 30.37
C SER A 68 21.48 -7.44 31.16
N GLU A 69 21.67 -7.13 32.45
CA GLU A 69 20.58 -6.78 33.35
C GLU A 69 19.81 -5.53 32.92
N ALA A 70 20.55 -4.48 32.55
CA ALA A 70 19.99 -3.16 32.31
C ALA A 70 19.66 -2.91 30.83
N TYR A 71 20.31 -3.60 29.89
CA TYR A 71 20.24 -3.31 28.45
C TYR A 71 19.76 -4.50 27.60
N GLY A 72 19.55 -5.68 28.19
CA GLY A 72 19.15 -6.88 27.44
C GLY A 72 20.22 -7.34 26.45
N GLU A 73 19.78 -7.75 25.24
CA GLU A 73 20.63 -8.27 24.15
C GLU A 73 21.41 -7.15 23.41
N CYS A 74 22.12 -6.29 24.14
CA CYS A 74 23.05 -5.31 23.58
C CYS A 74 24.45 -5.93 23.45
N THR A 75 24.66 -6.65 22.35
CA THR A 75 25.85 -7.50 22.18
C THR A 75 27.14 -6.71 21.94
N GLU A 76 26.99 -5.48 21.46
CA GLU A 76 28.04 -4.57 21.00
C GLU A 76 28.62 -3.67 22.12
N ILE A 77 28.18 -3.88 23.36
CA ILE A 77 28.75 -3.24 24.57
C ILE A 77 30.25 -3.52 24.69
N LEU A 78 30.69 -4.69 24.24
CA LEU A 78 32.10 -5.02 24.07
C LEU A 78 32.25 -5.77 22.75
N VAL A 79 33.09 -5.26 21.86
CA VAL A 79 33.23 -5.78 20.49
C VAL A 79 34.67 -6.11 20.14
N TRP A 80 34.82 -7.12 19.28
CA TRP A 80 35.99 -7.28 18.42
C TRP A 80 35.69 -6.73 17.02
N LEU A 81 36.59 -5.88 16.52
CA LEU A 81 36.47 -5.21 15.23
C LEU A 81 37.47 -5.84 14.24
N PRO A 82 37.06 -6.84 13.45
CA PRO A 82 37.97 -7.68 12.65
C PRO A 82 38.77 -6.91 11.61
N ARG A 83 38.21 -5.84 11.03
CA ARG A 83 38.88 -5.02 10.01
C ARG A 83 39.86 -4.01 10.60
N LEU A 84 39.61 -3.57 11.84
CA LEU A 84 40.54 -2.73 12.60
C LEU A 84 41.58 -3.57 13.34
N GLN A 85 41.28 -4.86 13.60
CA GLN A 85 42.03 -5.74 14.50
C GLN A 85 42.17 -5.17 15.91
N LEU A 86 41.10 -4.55 16.41
CA LEU A 86 41.03 -3.91 17.71
C LEU A 86 39.79 -4.35 18.47
N TYR A 87 39.85 -4.23 19.79
CA TYR A 87 38.68 -4.28 20.64
C TYR A 87 38.11 -2.88 20.84
N GLY A 88 36.83 -2.81 21.20
CA GLY A 88 36.17 -1.54 21.48
C GLY A 88 34.83 -1.71 22.15
N THR A 89 34.12 -0.60 22.27
CA THR A 89 32.73 -0.52 22.71
C THR A 89 31.98 0.47 21.81
N TRP A 90 30.71 0.18 21.51
CA TRP A 90 29.87 1.00 20.66
C TRP A 90 28.77 1.67 21.47
N ASP A 91 28.75 3.00 21.47
CA ASP A 91 27.68 3.79 22.07
C ASP A 91 26.57 4.01 21.03
N HIS A 92 25.54 3.19 21.13
CA HIS A 92 24.36 3.27 20.26
C HIS A 92 23.59 4.60 20.41
N SER A 93 23.73 5.33 21.53
CA SER A 93 22.97 6.58 21.74
C SER A 93 23.57 7.76 20.99
N HIS A 94 24.85 7.68 20.63
CA HIS A 94 25.59 8.75 19.97
C HIS A 94 26.22 8.31 18.63
N ASP A 95 25.99 7.07 18.22
CA ASP A 95 26.64 6.44 17.05
C ASP A 95 28.18 6.53 17.10
N GLU A 96 28.76 6.41 18.31
CA GLU A 96 30.19 6.56 18.55
C GLU A 96 30.87 5.20 18.76
N LEU A 97 32.02 5.01 18.11
CA LEU A 97 32.86 3.85 18.33
C LEU A 97 34.09 4.23 19.15
N HIS A 98 34.22 3.63 20.33
CA HIS A 98 35.39 3.77 21.18
C HIS A 98 36.30 2.55 21.00
N ILE A 99 37.55 2.75 20.60
CA ILE A 99 38.53 1.69 20.37
C ILE A 99 39.54 1.62 21.53
N PHE A 100 40.05 0.42 21.78
CA PHE A 100 41.10 0.13 22.77
C PHE A 100 42.43 -0.13 22.05
N PRO A 101 43.23 0.91 21.76
CA PRO A 101 44.48 0.76 21.03
C PRO A 101 45.51 -0.03 21.85
N ASN A 102 46.33 -0.85 21.17
CA ASN A 102 47.41 -1.63 21.78
C ASN A 102 46.98 -2.62 22.88
N THR A 103 45.70 -2.99 22.93
CA THR A 103 45.13 -3.87 23.97
C THR A 103 44.90 -5.29 23.43
N THR A 104 45.34 -6.31 24.17
CA THR A 104 45.08 -7.73 23.87
C THR A 104 43.85 -8.26 24.62
N TRP A 105 43.34 -9.44 24.23
CA TRP A 105 42.27 -10.08 25.02
C TRP A 105 42.74 -10.39 26.44
N THR A 106 44.02 -10.75 26.62
CA THR A 106 44.59 -11.03 27.93
C THR A 106 44.50 -9.81 28.85
N ASP A 107 44.74 -8.61 28.31
CA ASP A 107 44.61 -7.35 29.05
C ASP A 107 43.15 -7.08 29.43
N ILE A 108 42.22 -7.27 28.48
CA ILE A 108 40.77 -7.12 28.71
C ILE A 108 40.28 -8.09 29.77
N LYS A 109 40.62 -9.37 29.63
CA LYS A 109 40.26 -10.46 30.54
C LYS A 109 40.69 -10.17 31.98
N SER A 110 41.84 -9.52 32.17
CA SER A 110 42.35 -9.18 33.50
C SER A 110 41.51 -8.13 34.24
N ASN A 111 40.69 -7.35 33.52
CA ASN A 111 39.89 -6.25 34.07
C ASN A 111 38.58 -6.03 33.30
N LEU A 112 37.83 -7.11 33.02
CA LEU A 112 36.65 -7.12 32.15
C LEU A 112 35.58 -6.08 32.49
N ALA A 113 35.26 -5.93 33.78
CA ALA A 113 34.27 -4.95 34.24
C ALA A 113 34.62 -3.56 33.74
N SER A 114 35.90 -3.15 33.85
CA SER A 114 36.33 -1.84 33.41
C SER A 114 36.14 -1.60 31.91
N TYR A 115 36.43 -2.60 31.07
CA TYR A 115 36.26 -2.46 29.62
C TYR A 115 34.79 -2.47 29.18
N ILE A 116 33.92 -3.14 29.93
CA ILE A 116 32.48 -3.15 29.68
C ILE A 116 31.87 -1.78 29.97
N GLU A 117 32.23 -1.14 31.09
CA GLU A 117 31.64 0.18 31.43
C GLU A 117 32.37 1.37 30.79
N ALA A 118 33.35 1.11 29.91
CA ALA A 118 34.14 2.14 29.26
C ALA A 118 33.28 3.16 28.47
N GLN A 119 32.15 2.75 27.90
CA GLN A 119 31.28 3.64 27.11
C GLN A 119 30.56 4.71 27.93
N TRP A 120 30.36 4.54 29.25
CA TRP A 120 29.52 5.45 30.04
C TRP A 120 30.29 6.57 30.77
N GLY A 121 31.60 6.43 30.97
CA GLY A 121 32.46 7.38 31.73
C GLY A 121 32.06 7.57 33.21
N ARG A 122 32.91 7.63 34.23
CA ARG A 122 34.37 7.76 34.38
C ARG A 122 34.79 6.82 35.54
N TYR A 123 35.87 6.04 35.38
CA TYR A 123 36.54 5.43 36.53
C TYR A 123 37.42 6.47 37.22
N GLU A 124 37.00 7.00 38.36
CA GLU A 124 37.89 7.77 39.24
C GLU A 124 38.86 6.81 39.98
N GLY A 125 40.16 6.92 39.70
CA GLY A 125 41.22 6.17 40.42
C GLY A 125 42.32 5.62 39.51
N SER A 126 43.17 4.74 40.04
CA SER A 126 44.38 4.20 39.38
C SER A 126 44.11 3.17 38.27
N LYS A 127 42.96 3.21 37.60
CA LYS A 127 42.53 2.28 36.54
C LYS A 127 41.78 3.00 35.43
N GLU A 128 42.36 4.08 34.90
CA GLU A 128 41.88 4.67 33.65
C GLU A 128 42.14 3.67 32.51
N ILE A 129 41.09 3.21 31.83
CA ILE A 129 41.25 2.55 30.54
C ILE A 129 41.45 3.64 29.51
N GLU A 130 42.56 3.56 28.79
CA GLU A 130 42.82 4.40 27.63
C GLU A 130 41.96 3.89 26.47
N PHE A 131 40.93 4.65 26.11
CA PHE A 131 40.16 4.44 24.89
C PHE A 131 40.21 5.69 24.03
N LEU A 132 40.06 5.52 22.72
CA LEU A 132 39.97 6.60 21.76
C LEU A 132 38.61 6.55 21.08
N THR A 133 37.85 7.65 21.15
CA THR A 133 36.69 7.84 20.27
C THR A 133 37.20 8.06 18.86
N LEU A 134 36.67 7.31 17.91
CA LEU A 134 37.07 7.41 16.52
C LEU A 134 36.46 8.68 15.91
N GLU A 135 37.30 9.61 15.45
CA GLU A 135 36.88 10.92 14.91
C GLU A 135 37.02 11.02 13.38
N SER A 136 37.63 10.03 12.72
CA SER A 136 37.76 9.96 11.26
C SER A 136 37.98 8.53 10.78
N ALA A 137 37.49 8.21 9.58
CA ALA A 137 37.81 6.96 8.89
C ALA A 137 39.24 6.91 8.33
N ASP A 138 39.93 8.05 8.23
CA ASP A 138 41.24 8.17 7.56
C ASP A 138 42.35 7.36 8.24
N ASP A 139 42.23 7.16 9.55
CA ASP A 139 43.19 6.36 10.32
C ASP A 139 43.11 4.86 9.97
N TYR A 140 41.94 4.42 9.48
CA TYR A 140 41.67 3.03 9.08
C TYR A 140 40.85 2.99 7.76
N PRO A 141 41.43 3.40 6.62
CA PRO A 141 40.68 3.71 5.41
C PRO A 141 40.04 2.47 4.75
N SER A 142 40.56 1.26 5.05
CA SER A 142 39.98 0.00 4.58
C SER A 142 39.02 -0.63 5.59
N ALA A 143 38.86 -0.05 6.78
CA ALA A 143 38.11 -0.62 7.88
C ALA A 143 36.65 -0.16 7.97
N PHE A 144 36.27 0.85 7.19
CA PHE A 144 34.89 1.34 7.15
C PHE A 144 34.26 1.26 5.75
N ASP A 145 32.95 1.17 5.71
CA ASP A 145 32.13 1.33 4.53
C ASP A 145 31.23 2.55 4.71
N PHE A 146 31.33 3.52 3.80
CA PHE A 146 30.45 4.68 3.80
C PHE A 146 29.21 4.42 2.96
N ILE A 147 28.02 4.50 3.57
CA ILE A 147 26.74 4.27 2.90
C ILE A 147 25.91 5.57 2.95
N PRO A 148 25.59 6.18 1.78
CA PRO A 148 24.75 7.37 1.73
C PRO A 148 23.30 7.14 2.17
N TYR A 149 22.66 8.15 2.77
CA TYR A 149 21.30 8.03 3.32
C TYR A 149 20.19 7.82 2.27
N VAL A 150 20.36 8.37 1.07
CA VAL A 150 19.30 8.50 0.03
C VAL A 150 19.66 7.77 -1.26
N LEU A 151 20.21 6.56 -1.13
CA LEU A 151 20.57 5.74 -2.29
C LEU A 151 19.36 5.35 -3.16
N ASP A 152 18.17 5.20 -2.56
CA ASP A 152 16.94 4.89 -3.30
C ASP A 152 16.61 5.99 -4.33
N GLN A 153 16.61 7.26 -3.89
CA GLN A 153 16.41 8.44 -4.74
C GLN A 153 17.55 8.60 -5.76
N THR A 154 18.77 8.25 -5.36
CA THR A 154 19.93 8.29 -6.25
C THR A 154 19.75 7.33 -7.42
N VAL A 155 19.32 6.09 -7.14
CA VAL A 155 19.05 5.07 -8.17
C VAL A 155 17.85 5.45 -9.04
N GLU A 156 16.79 6.02 -8.48
CA GLU A 156 15.61 6.46 -9.23
C GLU A 156 15.99 7.45 -10.35
N ALA A 157 16.88 8.40 -10.05
CA ALA A 157 17.38 9.37 -11.03
C ALA A 157 18.54 8.86 -11.90
N LEU A 158 19.10 7.68 -11.60
CA LEU A 158 20.30 7.17 -12.26
C LEU A 158 19.96 6.62 -13.65
N PRO A 159 20.67 7.01 -14.72
CA PRO A 159 20.48 6.41 -16.05
C PRO A 159 20.99 4.96 -16.06
N ASP A 160 20.37 4.12 -16.89
CA ASP A 160 20.63 2.68 -16.88
C ASP A 160 22.09 2.31 -17.21
N GLU A 161 22.79 3.14 -18.00
CA GLU A 161 24.20 2.92 -18.37
C GLU A 161 25.15 3.01 -17.17
N LYS A 162 24.70 3.63 -16.07
CA LYS A 162 25.49 3.84 -14.84
C LYS A 162 25.22 2.81 -13.74
N LEU A 163 24.29 1.88 -13.96
CA LEU A 163 23.90 0.87 -12.96
C LEU A 163 25.06 -0.05 -12.56
N CYS A 164 25.92 -0.46 -13.51
CA CYS A 164 27.09 -1.29 -13.18
C CYS A 164 28.14 -0.53 -12.37
N GLU A 165 28.32 0.78 -12.63
CA GLU A 165 29.22 1.63 -11.84
C GLU A 165 28.71 1.76 -10.40
N PHE A 166 27.39 1.91 -10.23
CA PHE A 166 26.75 1.91 -8.90
C PHE A 166 27.01 0.61 -8.13
N LEU A 167 26.83 -0.56 -8.76
CA LEU A 167 27.12 -1.84 -8.10
C LEU A 167 28.59 -1.97 -7.71
N ASN A 168 29.51 -1.61 -8.61
CA ASN A 168 30.95 -1.63 -8.31
C ASN A 168 31.31 -0.74 -7.10
N GLN A 169 30.57 0.34 -6.89
CA GLN A 169 30.81 1.28 -5.80
C GLN A 169 30.19 0.81 -4.47
N TYR A 170 28.98 0.27 -4.48
CA TYR A 170 28.19 0.11 -3.25
C TYR A 170 27.79 -1.34 -2.91
N GLU A 171 27.72 -2.25 -3.88
CA GLU A 171 27.15 -3.60 -3.68
C GLU A 171 27.86 -4.37 -2.56
N THR A 172 29.20 -4.42 -2.62
CA THR A 172 29.99 -5.17 -1.64
C THR A 172 29.90 -4.54 -0.24
N SER A 173 29.90 -3.21 -0.17
CA SER A 173 29.81 -2.47 1.09
C SER A 173 28.46 -2.69 1.78
N ILE A 174 27.35 -2.59 1.06
CA ILE A 174 26.01 -2.80 1.62
C ILE A 174 25.81 -4.27 2.03
N LEU A 175 26.23 -5.23 1.18
CA LEU A 175 26.05 -6.67 1.46
C LEU A 175 26.87 -7.14 2.68
N ARG A 176 27.93 -6.43 3.04
CA ARG A 176 28.72 -6.69 4.26
C ARG A 176 27.93 -6.39 5.54
N HIS A 177 26.86 -5.60 5.44
CA HIS A 177 26.03 -5.11 6.53
C HIS A 177 24.57 -5.57 6.39
N CYS A 178 24.34 -6.80 5.91
CA CYS A 178 23.01 -7.36 5.60
C CYS A 178 22.09 -7.64 6.81
N HIS A 179 22.54 -7.37 8.03
CA HIS A 179 21.75 -7.55 9.26
C HIS A 179 21.32 -6.22 9.88
N VAL A 180 21.64 -5.09 9.25
CA VAL A 180 21.36 -3.74 9.76
C VAL A 180 19.98 -3.28 9.27
N SER A 181 18.99 -3.24 10.15
CA SER A 181 17.63 -2.81 9.82
C SER A 181 17.53 -1.36 9.32
N GLY A 182 18.45 -0.48 9.71
CA GLY A 182 18.49 0.92 9.24
C GLY A 182 18.84 1.10 7.75
N LEU A 183 19.26 0.04 7.05
CA LEU A 183 19.73 0.11 5.66
C LEU A 183 18.64 -0.16 4.60
N ASP A 184 17.36 -0.10 4.95
CA ASP A 184 16.23 -0.36 4.05
C ASP A 184 16.31 0.41 2.72
N ASN A 185 16.68 1.70 2.75
CA ASN A 185 16.84 2.50 1.52
C ASN A 185 17.99 1.97 0.64
N ALA A 186 19.08 1.50 1.24
CA ALA A 186 20.22 0.95 0.52
C ALA A 186 19.88 -0.44 -0.07
N TYR A 187 19.13 -1.26 0.67
CA TYR A 187 18.62 -2.54 0.19
C TYR A 187 17.64 -2.35 -0.97
N PHE A 188 16.74 -1.36 -0.87
CA PHE A 188 15.84 -0.97 -1.96
C PHE A 188 16.59 -0.49 -3.20
N ALA A 189 17.62 0.35 -3.02
CA ALA A 189 18.47 0.80 -4.11
C ALA A 189 19.11 -0.38 -4.85
N LEU A 190 19.70 -1.35 -4.13
CA LEU A 190 20.27 -2.55 -4.75
C LEU A 190 19.21 -3.40 -5.46
N ALA A 191 18.06 -3.65 -4.83
CA ALA A 191 16.97 -4.41 -5.43
C ALA A 191 16.49 -3.78 -6.75
N ASN A 192 16.35 -2.45 -6.77
CA ASN A 192 15.99 -1.69 -7.96
C ASN A 192 17.05 -1.81 -9.07
N VAL A 193 18.33 -1.68 -8.73
CA VAL A 193 19.43 -1.87 -9.69
C VAL A 193 19.43 -3.28 -10.28
N TYR A 194 19.27 -4.32 -9.46
CA TYR A 194 19.19 -5.71 -9.93
C TYR A 194 17.99 -5.93 -10.84
N PHE A 195 16.82 -5.38 -10.48
CA PHE A 195 15.62 -5.43 -11.30
C PHE A 195 15.84 -4.80 -12.69
N ARG A 196 16.39 -3.58 -12.73
CA ARG A 196 16.63 -2.84 -13.99
C ARG A 196 17.67 -3.53 -14.87
N LEU A 197 18.74 -4.07 -14.27
CA LEU A 197 19.77 -4.83 -15.01
C LEU A 197 19.23 -6.17 -15.53
N GLY A 198 18.44 -6.88 -14.73
CA GLY A 198 17.82 -8.15 -15.11
C GLY A 198 16.79 -7.99 -16.22
N ALA A 199 15.95 -6.94 -16.16
CA ALA A 199 14.98 -6.63 -17.21
C ALA A 199 15.63 -6.31 -18.57
N LYS A 200 16.87 -5.81 -18.58
CA LYS A 200 17.63 -5.51 -19.81
C LYS A 200 18.45 -6.67 -20.36
N ASN A 201 18.83 -7.63 -19.51
CA ASN A 201 19.74 -8.71 -19.86
C ASN A 201 19.11 -10.09 -19.57
N PRO A 202 18.22 -10.59 -20.45
CA PRO A 202 17.52 -11.86 -20.26
C PRO A 202 18.46 -13.05 -20.02
N ASP A 203 19.63 -13.06 -20.66
CA ASP A 203 20.62 -14.15 -20.51
C ASP A 203 21.20 -14.28 -19.09
N GLN A 204 21.14 -13.22 -18.28
CA GLN A 204 21.60 -13.19 -16.90
C GLN A 204 20.47 -12.94 -15.90
N GLU A 205 19.22 -12.89 -16.36
CA GLU A 205 18.05 -12.54 -15.54
C GLU A 205 17.96 -13.40 -14.28
N LYS A 206 18.26 -14.69 -14.40
CA LYS A 206 18.25 -15.63 -13.26
C LYS A 206 19.18 -15.20 -12.13
N ILE A 207 20.40 -14.75 -12.46
CA ILE A 207 21.41 -14.32 -11.48
C ILE A 207 20.92 -13.07 -10.75
N TRP A 208 20.34 -12.12 -11.49
CA TRP A 208 19.79 -10.89 -10.92
C TRP A 208 18.58 -11.16 -10.03
N LYS A 209 17.70 -12.10 -10.41
CA LYS A 209 16.59 -12.54 -9.56
C LYS A 209 17.07 -13.19 -8.26
N GLU A 210 18.08 -14.05 -8.32
CA GLU A 210 18.66 -14.67 -7.12
C GLU A 210 19.25 -13.62 -6.16
N LYS A 211 20.04 -12.67 -6.68
CA LYS A 211 20.55 -11.53 -5.91
C LYS A 211 19.42 -10.67 -5.33
N CYS A 212 18.35 -10.45 -6.10
CA CYS A 212 17.20 -9.67 -5.67
C CYS A 212 16.43 -10.38 -4.55
N VAL A 213 16.17 -11.68 -4.65
CA VAL A 213 15.53 -12.44 -3.56
C VAL A 213 16.41 -12.40 -2.30
N GLN A 214 17.72 -12.50 -2.45
CA GLN A 214 18.65 -12.41 -1.33
C GLN A 214 18.57 -11.05 -0.63
N ILE A 215 18.64 -9.93 -1.36
CA ILE A 215 18.59 -8.59 -0.73
C ILE A 215 17.23 -8.32 -0.08
N LEU A 216 16.13 -8.77 -0.70
CA LEU A 216 14.78 -8.62 -0.15
C LEU A 216 14.60 -9.40 1.16
N SER A 217 15.33 -10.49 1.36
CA SER A 217 15.29 -11.27 2.61
C SER A 217 15.95 -10.59 3.81
N TYR A 218 16.73 -9.52 3.58
CA TYR A 218 17.38 -8.74 4.65
C TYR A 218 16.50 -7.65 5.23
N HIS A 219 15.37 -7.36 4.58
CA HIS A 219 14.45 -6.32 5.00
C HIS A 219 13.60 -6.80 6.19
N SER A 220 13.72 -6.14 7.35
CA SER A 220 13.11 -6.63 8.60
C SER A 220 11.63 -6.28 8.79
N GLU A 221 11.13 -5.22 8.14
CA GLU A 221 9.83 -4.63 8.51
C GLU A 221 8.68 -4.81 7.51
N ASN A 222 8.75 -5.74 6.54
CA ASN A 222 7.71 -5.89 5.52
C ASN A 222 7.37 -4.59 4.74
N THR A 223 8.04 -3.46 4.94
CA THR A 223 7.65 -2.16 4.36
C THR A 223 8.04 -1.98 2.90
N PHE A 224 8.86 -2.88 2.36
CA PHE A 224 9.40 -2.82 0.99
C PHE A 224 8.31 -2.70 -0.10
N HIS A 225 7.14 -3.31 0.11
CA HIS A 225 6.08 -3.39 -0.88
C HIS A 225 5.05 -2.25 -0.80
N TYR A 226 5.20 -1.30 0.14
CA TYR A 226 4.35 -0.10 0.21
C TYR A 226 4.66 0.94 -0.88
N ARG A 227 5.66 0.71 -1.75
CA ARG A 227 5.82 1.44 -3.02
C ARG A 227 5.43 0.51 -4.18
N ARG A 228 4.73 1.02 -5.20
CA ARG A 228 4.34 0.21 -6.38
C ARG A 228 5.56 -0.40 -7.09
N GLU A 229 6.67 0.34 -7.13
CA GLU A 229 7.94 -0.14 -7.66
C GLU A 229 8.50 -1.30 -6.83
N GLY A 230 8.45 -1.21 -5.50
CA GLY A 230 8.83 -2.32 -4.61
C GLY A 230 7.97 -3.56 -4.81
N ALA A 231 6.64 -3.40 -4.94
CA ALA A 231 5.74 -4.49 -5.28
C ALA A 231 6.10 -5.15 -6.62
N GLU A 232 6.47 -4.35 -7.63
CA GLU A 232 6.91 -4.87 -8.93
C GLU A 232 8.22 -5.66 -8.82
N ILE A 233 9.20 -5.12 -8.09
CA ILE A 233 10.51 -5.75 -7.87
C ILE A 233 10.36 -7.08 -7.13
N CYS A 234 9.60 -7.12 -6.03
CA CYS A 234 9.35 -8.34 -5.25
C CYS A 234 8.78 -9.46 -6.12
N VAL A 235 7.75 -9.12 -6.91
CA VAL A 235 7.10 -10.08 -7.78
C VAL A 235 8.06 -10.53 -8.86
N TRP A 236 8.68 -9.61 -9.61
CA TRP A 236 9.63 -9.95 -10.67
C TRP A 236 10.73 -10.90 -10.18
N ALA A 237 11.26 -10.67 -8.97
CA ALA A 237 12.30 -11.48 -8.36
C ALA A 237 11.84 -12.93 -8.14
N SER A 238 10.64 -13.13 -7.60
CA SER A 238 10.06 -14.47 -7.42
C SER A 238 8.55 -14.42 -7.31
N ALA A 239 7.88 -15.29 -8.07
CA ALA A 239 6.43 -15.49 -7.96
C ALA A 239 6.01 -15.94 -6.55
N ASP A 240 6.80 -16.80 -5.90
CA ASP A 240 6.45 -17.31 -4.56
C ASP A 240 6.58 -16.21 -3.51
N LEU A 241 7.63 -15.39 -3.62
CA LEU A 241 7.80 -14.20 -2.78
C LEU A 241 6.65 -13.21 -2.99
N GLY A 242 6.30 -12.93 -4.24
CA GLY A 242 5.19 -12.03 -4.58
C GLY A 242 3.84 -12.50 -4.02
N LEU A 243 3.56 -13.81 -4.06
CA LEU A 243 2.33 -14.38 -3.47
C LEU A 243 2.37 -14.34 -1.94
N GLN A 244 3.52 -14.64 -1.32
CA GLN A 244 3.68 -14.55 0.12
C GLN A 244 3.43 -13.12 0.61
N VAL A 245 4.09 -12.13 0.00
CA VAL A 245 3.90 -10.71 0.33
C VAL A 245 2.43 -10.30 0.14
N PHE A 246 1.77 -10.79 -0.91
CA PHE A 246 0.34 -10.53 -1.09
C PHE A 246 -0.51 -11.14 0.03
N GLN A 247 -0.20 -12.35 0.50
CA GLN A 247 -0.92 -13.00 1.59
C GLN A 247 -0.68 -12.30 2.93
N ASP A 248 0.57 -11.90 3.21
CA ASP A 248 0.93 -11.16 4.42
C ASP A 248 0.17 -9.82 4.46
N LEU A 249 0.11 -9.10 3.34
CA LEU A 249 -0.69 -7.87 3.19
C LEU A 249 -2.20 -8.11 3.43
N LEU A 250 -2.73 -9.28 3.06
CA LEU A 250 -4.13 -9.63 3.28
C LEU A 250 -4.42 -10.02 4.74
N ASP A 251 -3.39 -10.38 5.51
CA ASP A 251 -3.46 -10.70 6.94
C ASP A 251 -3.24 -9.48 7.84
N GLU A 252 -2.60 -8.42 7.32
CA GLU A 252 -2.48 -7.13 7.98
C GLU A 252 -3.84 -6.43 8.17
N ASP A 253 -3.97 -5.65 9.25
CA ASP A 253 -5.23 -5.04 9.66
C ASP A 253 -5.80 -4.09 8.58
N GLN A 254 -7.13 -4.11 8.38
CA GLN A 254 -7.81 -3.51 7.20
C GLN A 254 -7.69 -1.98 7.09
N GLU A 255 -7.07 -1.30 8.06
CA GLU A 255 -6.87 0.15 8.04
C GLU A 255 -5.87 0.61 6.95
N GLN A 256 -5.04 -0.28 6.42
CA GLN A 256 -3.99 0.07 5.43
C GLN A 256 -4.43 0.07 3.94
N GLN A 257 -5.73 -0.05 3.65
CA GLN A 257 -6.25 -0.12 2.26
C GLN A 257 -5.52 -1.19 1.39
N PRO A 258 -5.56 -2.47 1.80
CA PRO A 258 -4.81 -3.56 1.14
C PRO A 258 -5.10 -3.68 -0.36
N GLU A 259 -6.24 -3.17 -0.85
CA GLU A 259 -6.59 -3.14 -2.27
C GLU A 259 -5.64 -2.32 -3.16
N TYR A 260 -4.98 -1.27 -2.63
CA TYR A 260 -4.06 -0.46 -3.44
C TYR A 260 -2.73 -1.18 -3.65
N PHE A 261 -2.10 -1.65 -2.57
CA PHE A 261 -0.86 -2.42 -2.67
C PHE A 261 -1.08 -3.77 -3.34
N GLY A 262 -2.18 -4.44 -3.01
CA GLY A 262 -2.64 -5.65 -3.68
C GLY A 262 -2.85 -5.43 -5.18
N GLY A 263 -3.39 -4.28 -5.58
CA GLY A 263 -3.50 -3.91 -6.99
C GLY A 263 -2.15 -3.85 -7.71
N ALA A 264 -1.10 -3.31 -7.08
CA ALA A 264 0.24 -3.28 -7.65
C ALA A 264 0.85 -4.68 -7.75
N ILE A 265 0.77 -5.47 -6.68
CA ILE A 265 1.30 -6.85 -6.63
C ILE A 265 0.63 -7.72 -7.69
N LEU A 266 -0.70 -7.72 -7.78
CA LEU A 266 -1.43 -8.51 -8.76
C LEU A 266 -1.19 -8.04 -10.20
N SER A 267 -1.01 -6.72 -10.41
CA SER A 267 -0.60 -6.18 -11.72
C SER A 267 0.74 -6.76 -12.16
N ALA A 268 1.75 -6.68 -11.30
CA ALA A 268 3.08 -7.23 -11.58
C ALA A 268 3.01 -8.75 -11.77
N PHE A 269 2.23 -9.46 -10.95
CA PHE A 269 2.16 -10.92 -10.99
C PHE A 269 1.62 -11.44 -12.32
N LEU A 270 0.56 -10.81 -12.82
CA LEU A 270 -0.03 -11.18 -14.11
C LEU A 270 0.83 -10.76 -15.31
N ILE A 271 1.71 -9.78 -15.16
CA ILE A 271 2.68 -9.38 -16.19
C ILE A 271 3.84 -10.39 -16.26
N TYR A 272 4.45 -10.71 -15.11
CA TYR A 272 5.69 -11.49 -15.06
C TYR A 272 5.47 -13.00 -14.96
N PHE A 273 4.34 -13.45 -14.41
CA PHE A 273 3.99 -14.87 -14.26
C PHE A 273 2.57 -15.17 -14.77
N PRO A 274 2.28 -14.87 -16.06
CA PRO A 274 0.95 -15.08 -16.63
C PRO A 274 0.47 -16.53 -16.52
N ASP A 275 1.38 -17.51 -16.53
CA ASP A 275 1.06 -18.94 -16.43
C ASP A 275 0.73 -19.42 -15.00
N ARG A 276 0.81 -18.54 -13.99
CA ARG A 276 0.54 -18.87 -12.58
C ARG A 276 -0.71 -18.18 -12.02
N TRP A 277 -1.53 -17.56 -12.87
CA TRP A 277 -2.68 -16.76 -12.45
C TRP A 277 -3.69 -17.54 -11.56
N GLU A 278 -3.77 -18.87 -11.69
CA GLU A 278 -4.64 -19.70 -10.84
C GLU A 278 -4.29 -19.58 -9.35
N SER A 279 -3.06 -19.24 -9.00
CA SER A 279 -2.65 -19.02 -7.60
C SER A 279 -3.44 -17.89 -6.95
N ILE A 280 -3.76 -16.83 -7.71
CA ILE A 280 -4.61 -15.72 -7.24
C ILE A 280 -6.03 -16.22 -6.96
N LEU A 281 -6.55 -17.09 -7.85
CA LEU A 281 -7.86 -17.68 -7.68
C LEU A 281 -7.91 -18.59 -6.44
N GLU A 282 -6.88 -19.39 -6.18
CA GLU A 282 -6.83 -20.23 -4.98
C GLU A 282 -6.82 -19.40 -3.69
N ILE A 283 -6.04 -18.31 -3.63
CA ILE A 283 -6.05 -17.37 -2.48
C ILE A 283 -7.45 -16.80 -2.28
N SER A 284 -8.13 -16.40 -3.36
CA SER A 284 -9.47 -15.80 -3.29
C SER A 284 -10.56 -16.74 -2.76
N LYS A 285 -10.36 -18.06 -2.78
CA LYS A 285 -11.33 -19.03 -2.23
C LYS A 285 -11.36 -19.01 -0.70
N ILE A 286 -10.35 -18.45 -0.05
CA ILE A 286 -10.34 -18.26 1.39
C ILE A 286 -11.27 -17.08 1.71
N SER A 287 -12.37 -17.35 2.42
CA SER A 287 -13.46 -16.38 2.67
C SER A 287 -12.98 -15.02 3.20
N LYS A 288 -11.99 -15.01 4.11
CA LYS A 288 -11.43 -13.76 4.65
C LYS A 288 -10.70 -12.91 3.61
N TYR A 289 -10.18 -13.51 2.54
CA TYR A 289 -9.41 -12.83 1.50
C TYR A 289 -10.24 -12.47 0.27
N THR A 290 -11.32 -13.20 -0.02
CA THR A 290 -12.11 -13.09 -1.26
C THR A 290 -12.40 -11.64 -1.66
N LYS A 291 -12.87 -10.83 -0.71
CA LYS A 291 -13.22 -9.42 -0.92
C LYS A 291 -12.00 -8.56 -1.27
N ALA A 292 -10.90 -8.71 -0.53
CA ALA A 292 -9.70 -7.91 -0.72
C ALA A 292 -9.00 -8.27 -2.04
N VAL A 293 -8.98 -9.56 -2.42
CA VAL A 293 -8.48 -9.99 -3.74
C VAL A 293 -9.33 -9.40 -4.87
N TYR A 294 -10.66 -9.46 -4.76
CA TYR A 294 -11.57 -8.87 -5.75
C TYR A 294 -11.30 -7.36 -5.93
N ARG A 295 -11.20 -6.61 -4.82
CA ARG A 295 -10.93 -5.17 -4.85
C ARG A 295 -9.53 -4.83 -5.38
N SER A 296 -8.54 -5.67 -5.10
CA SER A 296 -7.18 -5.52 -5.63
C SER A 296 -7.15 -5.64 -7.16
N LEU A 297 -7.84 -6.64 -7.72
CA LEU A 297 -7.95 -6.82 -9.17
C LEU A 297 -8.71 -5.67 -9.85
N GLU A 298 -9.78 -5.20 -9.23
CA GLU A 298 -10.52 -4.01 -9.69
C GLU A 298 -9.65 -2.75 -9.67
N THR A 299 -8.84 -2.60 -8.63
CA THR A 299 -7.88 -1.49 -8.53
C THR A 299 -6.81 -1.57 -9.60
N ALA A 300 -6.25 -2.76 -9.85
CA ALA A 300 -5.32 -3.01 -10.95
C ALA A 300 -5.93 -2.63 -12.31
N LYS A 301 -7.15 -3.10 -12.59
CA LYS A 301 -7.89 -2.77 -13.83
C LYS A 301 -8.11 -1.27 -13.98
N ARG A 302 -8.54 -0.60 -12.90
CA ARG A 302 -8.77 0.85 -12.88
C ARG A 302 -7.47 1.61 -13.15
N TRP A 303 -6.39 1.26 -12.46
CA TRP A 303 -5.10 1.93 -12.61
C TRP A 303 -4.53 1.81 -14.01
N ALA A 304 -4.63 0.64 -14.65
CA ALA A 304 -4.24 0.46 -16.04
C ALA A 304 -4.96 1.43 -17.01
N LEU A 305 -6.17 1.89 -16.65
CA LEU A 305 -6.96 2.80 -17.46
C LEU A 305 -6.77 4.28 -17.10
N THR A 306 -6.49 4.59 -15.82
CA THR A 306 -6.55 5.96 -15.30
C THR A 306 -5.22 6.55 -14.85
N VAL A 307 -4.20 5.72 -14.58
CA VAL A 307 -2.90 6.15 -14.06
C VAL A 307 -1.82 6.00 -15.13
N THR A 308 -0.80 6.85 -15.09
CA THR A 308 0.27 6.94 -16.12
C THR A 308 1.65 6.52 -15.61
N ASP A 309 1.73 5.78 -14.51
CA ASP A 309 3.01 5.23 -14.05
C ASP A 309 3.49 4.05 -14.91
N ALA A 310 4.73 3.61 -14.69
CA ALA A 310 5.38 2.57 -15.48
C ALA A 310 4.64 1.22 -15.42
N LEU A 311 4.27 0.76 -14.22
CA LEU A 311 3.60 -0.53 -14.02
C LEU A 311 2.19 -0.53 -14.62
N ALA A 312 1.40 0.53 -14.38
CA ALA A 312 0.08 0.69 -14.97
C ALA A 312 0.14 0.74 -16.51
N THR A 313 1.17 1.38 -17.06
CA THR A 313 1.42 1.42 -18.50
C THR A 313 1.77 0.04 -19.06
N LYS A 314 2.64 -0.73 -18.38
CA LYS A 314 2.96 -2.12 -18.74
C LYS A 314 1.71 -3.00 -18.70
N LEU A 315 0.90 -2.89 -17.65
CA LEU A 315 -0.35 -3.65 -17.53
C LEU A 315 -1.33 -3.32 -18.66
N LYS A 316 -1.53 -2.02 -18.95
CA LYS A 316 -2.40 -1.56 -20.05
C LYS A 316 -1.98 -2.10 -21.41
N GLN A 317 -0.67 -2.22 -21.65
CA GLN A 317 -0.12 -2.74 -22.91
C GLN A 317 -0.18 -4.27 -22.98
N ASN A 318 -0.21 -4.97 -21.84
CA ASN A 318 -0.29 -6.42 -21.75
C ASN A 318 -1.74 -6.92 -21.86
N LYS A 319 -2.17 -7.22 -23.09
CA LYS A 319 -3.53 -7.69 -23.37
C LYS A 319 -3.89 -8.98 -22.62
N ASN A 320 -2.95 -9.92 -22.51
CA ASN A 320 -3.19 -11.19 -21.82
C ASN A 320 -3.46 -10.95 -20.33
N ALA A 321 -2.63 -10.14 -19.66
CA ALA A 321 -2.84 -9.80 -18.26
C ALA A 321 -4.20 -9.10 -18.03
N MET A 322 -4.59 -8.15 -18.90
CA MET A 322 -5.90 -7.47 -18.81
C MET A 322 -7.09 -8.42 -19.00
N GLU A 323 -6.96 -9.40 -19.89
CA GLU A 323 -7.95 -10.45 -20.08
C GLU A 323 -8.03 -11.36 -18.86
N THR A 324 -6.88 -11.80 -18.33
CA THR A 324 -6.80 -12.60 -17.10
C THR A 324 -7.39 -11.88 -15.90
N ILE A 325 -7.16 -10.57 -15.73
CA ILE A 325 -7.82 -9.77 -14.68
C ILE A 325 -9.34 -9.85 -14.83
N SER A 326 -9.86 -9.70 -16.04
CA SER A 326 -11.31 -9.76 -16.26
C SER A 326 -11.87 -11.15 -15.94
N ILE A 327 -11.18 -12.22 -16.34
CA ILE A 327 -11.54 -13.61 -15.99
C ILE A 327 -11.54 -13.82 -14.47
N LEU A 328 -10.51 -13.33 -13.77
CA LEU A 328 -10.39 -13.45 -12.32
C LEU A 328 -11.49 -12.67 -11.59
N VAL A 329 -11.74 -11.43 -12.00
CA VAL A 329 -12.85 -10.60 -11.46
C VAL A 329 -14.18 -11.32 -11.62
N ASP A 330 -14.46 -11.90 -12.79
CA ASP A 330 -15.70 -12.62 -13.03
C ASP A 330 -15.81 -13.87 -12.15
N LYS A 331 -14.76 -14.70 -12.10
CA LYS A 331 -14.73 -15.93 -11.28
C LYS A 331 -14.88 -15.63 -9.79
N ILE A 332 -14.18 -14.62 -9.29
CA ILE A 332 -14.25 -14.23 -7.87
C ILE A 332 -15.60 -13.58 -7.57
N GLY A 333 -16.14 -12.83 -8.53
CA GLY A 333 -17.52 -12.33 -8.47
C GLY A 333 -18.53 -13.46 -8.28
N GLU A 334 -18.41 -14.57 -9.02
CA GLU A 334 -19.27 -15.75 -8.82
C GLU A 334 -19.11 -16.36 -7.42
N ILE A 335 -17.90 -16.40 -6.86
CA ILE A 335 -17.67 -16.88 -5.49
C ILE A 335 -18.44 -16.01 -4.49
N ILE A 336 -18.39 -14.69 -4.66
CA ILE A 336 -19.12 -13.73 -3.81
C ILE A 336 -20.64 -13.92 -3.97
N LEU A 337 -21.13 -14.08 -5.20
CA LEU A 337 -22.56 -14.26 -5.48
C LEU A 337 -23.12 -15.62 -5.00
N ALA A 338 -22.28 -16.66 -4.95
CA ALA A 338 -22.63 -17.99 -4.46
C ALA A 338 -22.54 -18.13 -2.93
N ALA A 339 -22.03 -17.11 -2.23
CA ALA A 339 -21.89 -17.16 -0.78
C ALA A 339 -23.25 -17.16 -0.06
N PRO A 340 -23.33 -17.75 1.15
CA PRO A 340 -24.55 -17.72 1.96
C PRO A 340 -25.07 -16.30 2.21
N PRO A 341 -26.40 -16.11 2.35
CA PRO A 341 -26.98 -14.82 2.69
C PRO A 341 -26.36 -14.23 3.97
N GLY A 342 -26.04 -12.94 3.93
CA GLY A 342 -25.49 -12.20 5.07
C GLY A 342 -23.96 -12.20 5.18
N VAL A 343 -23.24 -12.97 4.35
CA VAL A 343 -21.77 -12.90 4.28
C VAL A 343 -21.30 -11.59 3.64
N TYR A 344 -21.98 -11.17 2.58
CA TYR A 344 -21.74 -9.90 1.89
C TYR A 344 -22.96 -9.00 2.00
N SER A 345 -22.73 -7.69 2.01
CA SER A 345 -23.80 -6.70 2.00
C SER A 345 -24.60 -6.74 0.68
N GLU A 346 -25.86 -6.30 0.73
CA GLU A 346 -26.70 -6.22 -0.47
C GLU A 346 -26.10 -5.27 -1.53
N GLU A 347 -25.37 -4.24 -1.11
CA GLU A 347 -24.67 -3.29 -1.99
C GLU A 347 -23.48 -3.94 -2.72
N GLU A 348 -22.70 -4.79 -2.04
CA GLU A 348 -21.61 -5.54 -2.66
C GLU A 348 -22.13 -6.52 -3.70
N ILE A 349 -23.18 -7.26 -3.37
CA ILE A 349 -23.84 -8.19 -4.30
C ILE A 349 -24.39 -7.42 -5.50
N HIS A 350 -25.06 -6.29 -5.26
CA HIS A 350 -25.58 -5.42 -6.32
C HIS A 350 -24.45 -4.95 -7.24
N THR A 351 -23.35 -4.43 -6.70
CA THR A 351 -22.21 -3.91 -7.47
C THR A 351 -21.68 -4.95 -8.47
N ILE A 352 -21.57 -6.22 -8.04
CA ILE A 352 -21.08 -7.30 -8.91
C ILE A 352 -22.10 -7.63 -10.00
N ARG A 353 -23.39 -7.74 -9.67
CA ARG A 353 -24.45 -8.02 -10.66
C ARG A 353 -24.62 -6.88 -11.65
N HIS A 354 -24.61 -5.63 -11.19
CA HIS A 354 -24.78 -4.43 -12.00
C HIS A 354 -23.68 -4.30 -13.08
N LYS A 355 -22.42 -4.60 -12.73
CA LYS A 355 -21.31 -4.58 -13.70
C LYS A 355 -21.55 -5.44 -14.94
N LYS A 356 -22.22 -6.59 -14.80
CA LYS A 356 -22.54 -7.48 -15.93
C LYS A 356 -23.55 -6.88 -16.90
N VAL A 357 -24.36 -5.93 -16.45
CA VAL A 357 -25.43 -5.32 -17.24
C VAL A 357 -25.12 -3.88 -17.66
N PHE A 358 -24.12 -3.24 -17.04
CA PHE A 358 -23.76 -1.83 -17.22
C PHE A 358 -23.60 -1.39 -18.69
N ASP A 359 -22.85 -2.14 -19.50
CA ASP A 359 -22.63 -1.78 -20.91
C ASP A 359 -23.91 -1.80 -21.75
N ARG A 360 -24.80 -2.76 -21.48
CA ARG A 360 -26.11 -2.86 -22.14
C ARG A 360 -27.02 -1.72 -21.67
N LEU A 361 -26.95 -1.38 -20.39
CA LEU A 361 -27.71 -0.28 -19.80
C LEU A 361 -27.32 1.07 -20.40
N ALA A 362 -26.01 1.34 -20.52
CA ALA A 362 -25.49 2.54 -21.18
C ALA A 362 -25.97 2.67 -22.63
N LYS A 363 -25.94 1.58 -23.40
CA LYS A 363 -26.50 1.52 -24.77
C LYS A 363 -28.01 1.74 -24.77
N GLY A 364 -28.72 1.20 -23.77
CA GLY A 364 -30.16 1.37 -23.61
C GLY A 364 -30.55 2.83 -23.47
N TRP A 365 -29.82 3.60 -22.66
CA TRP A 365 -30.00 5.04 -22.53
C TRP A 365 -29.75 5.80 -23.83
N ASP A 366 -28.72 5.44 -24.59
CA ASP A 366 -28.43 6.06 -25.89
C ASP A 366 -29.56 5.80 -26.91
N HIS A 367 -30.07 4.57 -26.99
CA HIS A 367 -31.21 4.24 -27.84
C HIS A 367 -32.49 4.96 -27.42
N LEU A 368 -32.76 5.05 -26.12
CA LEU A 368 -33.92 5.79 -25.61
C LEU A 368 -33.85 7.26 -26.00
N LYS A 369 -32.67 7.89 -25.88
CA LYS A 369 -32.44 9.29 -26.29
C LYS A 369 -32.72 9.50 -27.78
N LYS A 370 -32.41 8.52 -28.62
CA LYS A 370 -32.69 8.51 -30.07
C LYS A 370 -34.14 8.13 -30.40
N LYS A 371 -34.99 7.88 -29.39
CA LYS A 371 -36.36 7.37 -29.52
C LYS A 371 -36.46 6.00 -30.21
N GLU A 372 -35.40 5.21 -30.14
CA GLU A 372 -35.34 3.85 -30.70
C GLU A 372 -35.89 2.85 -29.67
N TYR A 373 -37.21 2.92 -29.42
CA TYR A 373 -37.87 2.19 -28.34
C TYR A 373 -37.72 0.67 -28.43
N THR A 374 -37.85 0.08 -29.62
CA THR A 374 -37.71 -1.38 -29.82
C THR A 374 -36.32 -1.88 -29.40
N LYS A 375 -35.26 -1.16 -29.78
CA LYS A 375 -33.89 -1.52 -29.40
C LYS A 375 -33.66 -1.37 -27.88
N THR A 376 -34.29 -0.36 -27.27
CA THR A 376 -34.26 -0.17 -25.82
C THR A 376 -34.93 -1.34 -25.11
N GLU A 377 -36.09 -1.82 -25.58
CA GLU A 377 -36.78 -2.99 -25.04
C GLU A 377 -35.96 -4.27 -25.18
N GLU A 378 -35.31 -4.48 -26.31
CA GLU A 378 -34.42 -5.64 -26.54
C GLU A 378 -33.27 -5.66 -25.53
N LEU A 379 -32.63 -4.51 -25.29
CA LEU A 379 -31.58 -4.39 -24.29
C LEU A 379 -32.11 -4.61 -22.87
N LEU A 380 -33.27 -4.04 -22.52
CA LEU A 380 -33.90 -4.26 -21.21
C LEU A 380 -34.24 -5.73 -20.97
N ARG A 381 -34.78 -6.45 -21.97
CA ARG A 381 -35.03 -7.90 -21.86
C ARG A 381 -33.74 -8.67 -21.60
N SER A 382 -32.66 -8.31 -22.28
CA SER A 382 -31.35 -8.91 -22.06
C SER A 382 -30.77 -8.57 -20.68
N ILE A 383 -30.98 -7.37 -20.18
CA ILE A 383 -30.53 -6.98 -18.83
C ILE A 383 -31.32 -7.78 -17.78
N PHE A 384 -32.64 -7.83 -17.89
CA PHE A 384 -33.50 -8.51 -16.92
C PHE A 384 -33.39 -10.04 -16.95
N SER A 385 -32.85 -10.64 -18.01
CA SER A 385 -32.52 -12.08 -17.98
C SER A 385 -31.36 -12.37 -17.03
N ASP A 386 -30.47 -11.41 -16.82
CA ASP A 386 -29.26 -11.58 -16.02
C ASP A 386 -29.39 -10.95 -14.63
N TYR A 387 -30.11 -9.82 -14.53
CA TYR A 387 -30.36 -9.13 -13.28
C TYR A 387 -31.69 -8.37 -13.31
N ALA A 388 -32.77 -9.03 -12.90
CA ALA A 388 -34.12 -8.49 -12.94
C ALA A 388 -34.34 -7.33 -11.94
N GLU A 389 -33.60 -7.34 -10.83
CA GLU A 389 -33.74 -6.37 -9.73
C GLU A 389 -32.84 -5.13 -9.86
N ASP A 390 -32.11 -4.98 -10.97
CA ASP A 390 -31.28 -3.79 -11.24
C ASP A 390 -32.15 -2.52 -11.29
N ALA A 391 -32.02 -1.63 -10.31
CA ALA A 391 -32.92 -0.50 -10.16
C ALA A 391 -32.66 0.59 -11.21
N GLU A 392 -31.44 0.70 -11.74
CA GLU A 392 -31.15 1.59 -12.85
C GLU A 392 -31.76 1.10 -14.18
N ALA A 393 -31.73 -0.21 -14.45
CA ALA A 393 -32.46 -0.79 -15.58
C ALA A 393 -33.98 -0.67 -15.42
N LEU A 394 -34.48 -0.88 -14.21
CA LEU A 394 -35.88 -0.65 -13.88
C LEU A 394 -36.28 0.83 -14.01
N PHE A 395 -35.38 1.77 -13.74
CA PHE A 395 -35.57 3.20 -14.01
C PHE A 395 -35.65 3.47 -15.52
N LEU A 396 -34.75 2.89 -16.32
CA LEU A 396 -34.81 2.97 -17.79
C LEU A 396 -36.13 2.42 -18.34
N ASP A 397 -36.60 1.27 -17.83
CA ASP A 397 -37.88 0.66 -18.18
C ASP A 397 -39.08 1.57 -17.86
N ALA A 398 -39.10 2.16 -16.66
CA ALA A 398 -40.17 3.10 -16.28
C ALA A 398 -40.16 4.37 -17.15
N ARG A 399 -38.97 4.92 -17.46
CA ARG A 399 -38.83 6.08 -18.33
C ARG A 399 -39.26 5.78 -19.77
N LEU A 400 -38.89 4.60 -20.30
CA LEU A 400 -39.34 4.14 -21.61
C LEU A 400 -40.86 4.01 -21.65
N HIS A 401 -41.46 3.41 -20.62
CA HIS A 401 -42.90 3.20 -20.55
C HIS A 401 -43.68 4.52 -20.56
N TRP A 402 -43.23 5.50 -19.77
CA TRP A 402 -43.75 6.87 -19.82
C TRP A 402 -43.68 7.43 -21.25
N LEU A 403 -42.49 7.41 -21.88
CA LEU A 403 -42.31 8.00 -23.20
C LEU A 403 -43.12 7.31 -24.32
N LYS A 404 -43.40 5.99 -24.19
CA LYS A 404 -44.23 5.25 -25.15
C LYS A 404 -45.72 5.51 -24.98
N THR A 405 -46.16 5.70 -23.74
CA THR A 405 -47.58 5.94 -23.42
C THR A 405 -47.94 7.42 -23.48
N GLU A 406 -46.93 8.29 -23.49
CA GLU A 406 -47.08 9.74 -23.37
C GLU A 406 -47.89 10.14 -22.13
N SER A 407 -47.84 9.30 -21.07
CA SER A 407 -48.55 9.51 -19.81
C SER A 407 -47.56 9.49 -18.64
N PRO A 408 -47.36 10.63 -17.95
CA PRO A 408 -46.58 10.68 -16.72
C PRO A 408 -47.16 9.77 -15.62
N GLU A 409 -48.49 9.63 -15.54
CA GLU A 409 -49.16 8.77 -14.56
C GLU A 409 -48.81 7.29 -14.78
N GLU A 410 -48.78 6.84 -16.02
CA GLU A 410 -48.39 5.46 -16.33
C GLU A 410 -46.89 5.23 -16.06
N GLY A 411 -46.08 6.26 -16.27
CA GLY A 411 -44.69 6.32 -15.80
C GLY A 411 -44.55 6.12 -14.29
N ILE A 412 -45.36 6.82 -13.49
CA ILE A 412 -45.39 6.70 -12.03
C ILE A 412 -45.76 5.27 -11.62
N LYS A 413 -46.87 4.72 -12.14
CA LYS A 413 -47.29 3.34 -11.82
C LYS A 413 -46.21 2.32 -12.13
N ARG A 414 -45.51 2.50 -13.25
CA ARG A 414 -44.39 1.63 -13.63
C ARG A 414 -43.22 1.79 -12.67
N ALA A 415 -42.85 3.01 -12.30
CA ALA A 415 -41.78 3.28 -11.36
C ALA A 415 -42.07 2.73 -9.95
N GLU A 416 -43.30 2.88 -9.45
CA GLU A 416 -43.73 2.35 -8.15
C GLU A 416 -43.68 0.82 -8.13
N LYS A 417 -44.18 0.16 -9.18
CA LYS A 417 -44.05 -1.29 -9.34
C LYS A 417 -42.58 -1.72 -9.33
N ASN A 418 -41.75 -0.97 -10.05
CA ASN A 418 -40.33 -1.25 -10.19
C ASN A 418 -39.56 -1.07 -8.86
N LEU A 419 -39.92 -0.10 -8.02
CA LEU A 419 -39.35 0.09 -6.69
C LEU A 419 -39.56 -1.12 -5.75
N LEU A 420 -40.65 -1.87 -5.93
CA LEU A 420 -40.95 -3.10 -5.17
C LEU A 420 -40.03 -4.26 -5.58
N ALA A 421 -39.58 -4.29 -6.83
CA ALA A 421 -38.69 -5.32 -7.37
C ALA A 421 -37.21 -4.95 -7.21
N ALA A 422 -36.89 -3.65 -7.17
CA ALA A 422 -35.53 -3.13 -7.12
C ALA A 422 -34.72 -3.68 -5.95
N ALA A 423 -33.49 -4.11 -6.24
CA ALA A 423 -32.54 -4.58 -5.25
C ALA A 423 -32.32 -3.51 -4.19
N LYS A 424 -32.41 -3.90 -2.91
CA LYS A 424 -32.31 -2.97 -1.78
C LYS A 424 -30.95 -2.28 -1.68
N GLY A 425 -29.88 -2.97 -2.08
CA GLY A 425 -28.51 -2.44 -2.16
C GLY A 425 -28.26 -1.47 -3.33
N ASP A 426 -29.19 -1.34 -4.27
CA ASP A 426 -29.09 -0.38 -5.39
C ASP A 426 -29.66 0.98 -4.97
N LEU A 427 -28.96 1.67 -4.07
CA LEU A 427 -29.39 2.98 -3.58
C LEU A 427 -29.46 4.02 -4.72
N PRO A 428 -28.47 4.13 -5.63
CA PRO A 428 -28.52 5.09 -6.74
C PRO A 428 -29.69 4.88 -7.70
N GLY A 429 -29.94 3.65 -8.16
CA GLY A 429 -31.03 3.33 -9.07
C GLY A 429 -32.41 3.53 -8.42
N ARG A 430 -32.56 3.17 -7.13
CA ARG A 430 -33.79 3.46 -6.37
C ARG A 430 -34.02 4.97 -6.21
N GLY A 431 -32.95 5.74 -5.97
CA GLY A 431 -33.01 7.20 -5.95
C GLY A 431 -33.52 7.77 -7.28
N ARG A 432 -33.03 7.26 -8.41
CA ARG A 432 -33.48 7.66 -9.76
C ARG A 432 -34.94 7.30 -10.03
N LEU A 433 -35.43 6.16 -9.54
CA LEU A 433 -36.86 5.80 -9.62
C LEU A 433 -37.74 6.79 -8.84
N HIS A 434 -37.35 7.18 -7.62
CA HIS A 434 -38.07 8.21 -6.87
C HIS A 434 -38.01 9.58 -7.57
N ASN A 435 -36.86 9.94 -8.15
CA ASN A 435 -36.73 11.15 -8.96
C ASN A 435 -37.62 11.14 -10.20
N LEU A 436 -37.80 9.98 -10.86
CA LEU A 436 -38.73 9.83 -11.98
C LEU A 436 -40.18 10.14 -11.56
N ILE A 437 -40.60 9.61 -10.40
CA ILE A 437 -41.92 9.88 -9.83
C ILE A 437 -42.10 11.38 -9.56
N GLY A 438 -41.10 12.02 -8.94
CA GLY A 438 -41.12 13.46 -8.68
C GLY A 438 -41.23 14.28 -9.96
N CYS A 439 -40.44 13.94 -10.99
CA CYS A 439 -40.51 14.62 -12.29
C CYS A 439 -41.87 14.45 -12.98
N ALA A 440 -42.46 13.25 -12.90
CA ALA A 440 -43.78 13.00 -13.46
C ALA A 440 -44.88 13.80 -12.75
N LEU A 441 -44.82 13.87 -11.41
CA LEU A 441 -45.77 14.66 -10.61
C LEU A 441 -45.64 16.17 -10.88
N ASP A 442 -44.42 16.66 -11.09
CA ASP A 442 -44.17 18.03 -11.53
C ASP A 442 -44.80 18.31 -12.91
N GLU A 443 -44.66 17.40 -13.87
CA GLU A 443 -45.28 17.53 -15.20
C GLU A 443 -46.81 17.53 -15.15
N ILE A 444 -47.41 16.78 -14.23
CA ILE A 444 -48.88 16.77 -13.98
C ILE A 444 -49.33 18.03 -13.20
N GLY A 445 -48.39 18.78 -12.60
CA GLY A 445 -48.69 19.95 -11.76
C GLY A 445 -49.03 19.62 -10.31
N LYS A 446 -48.81 18.38 -9.87
CA LYS A 446 -48.99 17.92 -8.47
C LYS A 446 -47.72 18.20 -7.65
N LEU A 447 -47.38 19.47 -7.51
CA LEU A 447 -46.10 19.93 -6.96
C LEU A 447 -45.85 19.48 -5.51
N GLU A 448 -46.86 19.53 -4.64
CA GLU A 448 -46.73 19.10 -3.24
C GLU A 448 -46.48 17.58 -3.13
N GLU A 449 -47.09 16.78 -4.02
CA GLU A 449 -46.89 15.33 -4.08
C GLU A 449 -45.48 14.97 -4.59
N ALA A 450 -44.84 15.85 -5.38
CA ALA A 450 -43.49 15.62 -5.89
C ALA A 450 -42.40 15.74 -4.79
N ILE A 451 -42.63 16.55 -3.76
CA ILE A 451 -41.67 16.79 -2.66
C ILE A 451 -41.23 15.49 -1.96
N PRO A 452 -42.12 14.61 -1.45
CA PRO A 452 -41.70 13.38 -0.80
C PRO A 452 -40.90 12.45 -1.71
N ALA A 453 -41.18 12.43 -3.01
CA ALA A 453 -40.43 11.64 -3.97
C ALA A 453 -38.98 12.14 -4.11
N PHE A 454 -38.78 13.45 -4.31
CA PHE A 454 -37.43 14.03 -4.39
C PHE A 454 -36.66 13.95 -3.07
N ARG A 455 -37.34 14.11 -1.92
CA ARG A 455 -36.72 13.88 -0.60
C ARG A 455 -36.26 12.43 -0.44
N LYS A 456 -37.05 11.46 -0.91
CA LYS A 456 -36.64 10.07 -0.83
C LYS A 456 -35.44 9.76 -1.72
N ALA A 457 -35.35 10.39 -2.89
CA ALA A 457 -34.17 10.32 -3.74
C ALA A 457 -32.92 10.92 -3.05
N GLU A 458 -33.06 12.09 -2.43
CA GLU A 458 -32.01 12.75 -1.63
C GLU A 458 -31.55 11.89 -0.45
N GLU A 459 -32.47 11.23 0.25
CA GLU A 459 -32.13 10.30 1.35
C GLU A 459 -31.30 9.10 0.88
N LEU A 460 -31.60 8.58 -0.32
CA LEU A 460 -30.93 7.40 -0.87
C LEU A 460 -29.57 7.73 -1.50
N CYS A 461 -29.39 8.93 -2.05
CA CYS A 461 -28.11 9.39 -2.57
C CYS A 461 -27.82 10.82 -2.08
N PRO A 462 -27.30 10.96 -0.85
CA PRO A 462 -27.09 12.27 -0.23
C PRO A 462 -26.02 13.12 -0.91
N GLU A 463 -25.15 12.51 -1.72
CA GLU A 463 -24.07 13.17 -2.45
C GLU A 463 -24.48 13.69 -3.83
N ASP A 464 -25.67 13.34 -4.33
CA ASP A 464 -26.12 13.79 -5.65
C ASP A 464 -26.82 15.16 -5.55
N CYS A 465 -26.18 16.17 -6.16
CA CYS A 465 -26.68 17.55 -6.17
C CYS A 465 -27.99 17.74 -6.97
N ILE A 466 -28.37 16.77 -7.82
CA ILE A 466 -29.58 16.85 -8.65
C ILE A 466 -30.84 16.89 -7.78
N TYR A 467 -30.92 16.11 -6.71
CA TYR A 467 -32.12 16.03 -5.88
C TYR A 467 -32.42 17.31 -5.09
N PRO A 468 -31.45 17.96 -4.39
CA PRO A 468 -31.69 19.27 -3.81
C PRO A 468 -31.98 20.34 -4.88
N ALA A 469 -31.41 20.24 -6.10
CA ALA A 469 -31.77 21.14 -7.20
C ALA A 469 -33.25 20.99 -7.60
N LYS A 470 -33.76 19.75 -7.70
CA LYS A 470 -35.17 19.46 -7.96
C LYS A 470 -36.08 19.95 -6.84
N LEU A 471 -35.70 19.77 -5.58
CA LEU A 471 -36.46 20.32 -4.45
C LEU A 471 -36.52 21.86 -4.52
N ALA A 472 -35.41 22.53 -4.88
CA ALA A 472 -35.39 23.99 -5.04
C ALA A 472 -36.39 24.44 -6.12
N GLU A 473 -36.38 23.77 -7.28
CA GLU A 473 -37.29 24.05 -8.40
C GLU A 473 -38.76 23.88 -7.99
N ILE A 474 -39.11 22.80 -7.28
CA ILE A 474 -40.48 22.55 -6.82
C ILE A 474 -40.94 23.60 -5.80
N PHE A 475 -40.11 23.91 -4.79
CA PHE A 475 -40.47 24.95 -3.81
C PHE A 475 -40.60 26.34 -4.46
N TRP A 476 -39.82 26.61 -5.51
CA TRP A 476 -39.95 27.84 -6.29
C TRP A 476 -41.29 27.91 -7.03
N LYS A 477 -41.68 26.83 -7.71
CA LYS A 477 -42.99 26.73 -8.39
C LYS A 477 -44.17 26.86 -7.42
N LEU A 478 -44.00 26.40 -6.17
CA LEU A 478 -44.97 26.55 -5.07
C LEU A 478 -45.01 27.96 -4.45
N GLY A 479 -44.06 28.84 -4.80
CA GLY A 479 -43.93 30.17 -4.19
C GLY A 479 -43.31 30.18 -2.79
N ASP A 480 -42.79 29.05 -2.29
CA ASP A 480 -42.04 28.99 -1.03
C ASP A 480 -40.58 29.41 -1.27
N ALA A 481 -40.40 30.73 -1.38
CA ALA A 481 -39.10 31.37 -1.60
C ALA A 481 -38.06 30.98 -0.52
N ARG A 482 -38.50 30.69 0.71
CA ARG A 482 -37.59 30.34 1.82
C ARG A 482 -36.99 28.95 1.61
N GLN A 483 -37.81 27.94 1.30
CA GLN A 483 -37.33 26.59 1.04
C GLN A 483 -36.57 26.51 -0.28
N ALA A 484 -37.05 27.21 -1.32
CA ALA A 484 -36.38 27.30 -2.62
C ALA A 484 -34.94 27.80 -2.47
N ALA A 485 -34.74 28.91 -1.75
CA ALA A 485 -33.40 29.47 -1.47
C ALA A 485 -32.50 28.48 -0.70
N ARG A 486 -33.07 27.78 0.29
CA ARG A 486 -32.32 26.83 1.13
C ARG A 486 -31.80 25.66 0.30
N TYR A 487 -32.66 25.05 -0.51
CA TYR A 487 -32.29 23.92 -1.36
C TYR A 487 -31.39 24.33 -2.52
N ALA A 488 -31.60 25.52 -3.11
CA ALA A 488 -30.71 26.06 -4.14
C ALA A 488 -29.29 26.28 -3.58
N LYS A 489 -29.17 26.83 -2.36
CA LYS A 489 -27.88 26.95 -1.67
C LYS A 489 -27.22 25.59 -1.44
N LYS A 490 -28.00 24.58 -1.01
CA LYS A 490 -27.49 23.23 -0.78
C LYS A 490 -26.97 22.62 -2.09
N ALA A 491 -27.78 22.62 -3.16
CA ALA A 491 -27.39 22.10 -4.47
C ALA A 491 -26.11 22.76 -4.99
N LYS A 492 -26.02 24.10 -4.91
CA LYS A 492 -24.82 24.84 -5.31
C LYS A 492 -23.60 24.50 -4.47
N SER A 493 -23.73 24.32 -3.16
CA SER A 493 -22.62 23.89 -2.31
C SER A 493 -22.11 22.48 -2.63
N MET A 494 -22.96 21.64 -3.23
CA MET A 494 -22.63 20.31 -3.72
C MET A 494 -22.15 20.31 -5.19
N GLY A 495 -22.02 21.48 -5.81
CA GLY A 495 -21.46 21.64 -7.15
C GLY A 495 -22.47 21.77 -8.29
N ASP A 496 -23.78 21.90 -8.02
CA ASP A 496 -24.77 22.20 -9.06
C ASP A 496 -24.47 23.54 -9.76
N ARG A 497 -24.62 23.57 -11.08
CA ARG A 497 -24.36 24.74 -11.94
C ARG A 497 -25.54 25.07 -12.86
N SER A 498 -26.73 24.56 -12.55
CA SER A 498 -27.91 24.78 -13.39
C SER A 498 -28.36 26.24 -13.31
N GLU A 499 -28.77 26.79 -14.45
CA GLU A 499 -29.24 28.19 -14.54
C GLU A 499 -30.44 28.44 -13.61
N ILE A 500 -31.34 27.46 -13.50
CA ILE A 500 -32.52 27.54 -12.64
C ILE A 500 -32.15 27.63 -11.15
N VAL A 501 -31.16 26.87 -10.68
CA VAL A 501 -30.69 26.95 -9.29
C VAL A 501 -30.02 28.30 -9.03
N GLU A 502 -29.25 28.82 -10.00
CA GLU A 502 -28.65 30.15 -9.88
C GLU A 502 -29.73 31.25 -9.83
N GLU A 503 -30.74 31.16 -10.70
CA GLU A 503 -31.86 32.12 -10.72
C GLU A 503 -32.63 32.12 -9.39
N ILE A 504 -32.99 30.94 -8.88
CA ILE A 504 -33.65 30.78 -7.58
C ILE A 504 -32.78 31.36 -6.45
N PHE A 505 -31.47 31.11 -6.49
CA PHE A 505 -30.55 31.61 -5.48
C PHE A 505 -30.43 33.16 -5.52
N GLN A 506 -30.34 33.75 -6.71
CA GLN A 506 -30.18 35.21 -6.87
C GLN A 506 -31.47 35.99 -6.56
N SER A 507 -32.61 35.49 -7.03
CA SER A 507 -33.92 36.12 -6.81
C SER A 507 -34.28 36.19 -5.33
N THR A 508 -33.98 35.13 -4.58
CA THR A 508 -34.25 35.05 -3.13
C THR A 508 -33.26 35.86 -2.28
N GLN A 509 -32.07 36.18 -2.80
CA GLN A 509 -31.16 37.15 -2.17
C GLN A 509 -31.59 38.61 -2.37
N ARG A 510 -32.17 38.94 -3.53
CA ARG A 510 -32.66 40.30 -3.81
C ARG A 510 -33.84 40.69 -2.92
N GLY A 511 -34.74 39.76 -2.63
CA GLY A 511 -35.89 39.99 -1.73
C GLY A 511 -35.51 40.34 -0.28
N LYS A 512 -34.31 39.95 0.19
CA LYS A 512 -33.81 40.29 1.55
C LYS A 512 -33.22 41.70 1.69
N LYS A 513 -33.00 42.43 0.59
CA LYS A 513 -32.44 43.80 0.61
C LYS A 513 -33.51 44.90 0.53
N SER A 514 -34.78 44.52 0.42
CA SER A 514 -35.91 45.42 0.14
C SER A 514 -36.97 45.48 1.25
N ASP A 515 -36.73 44.83 2.38
CA ASP A 515 -37.45 44.99 3.65
C ASP A 515 -36.48 45.60 4.69
#